data_AF-A0A944TQD7-F1
#
_entry.id   AF-A0A944TQD7-F1
#
_cell.length_a   1.000
_cell.length_b   1.000
_cell.length_c   1.000
_cell.angle_alpha   90.00
_cell.angle_beta   90.00
_cell.angle_gamma   90.00
#
_symmetry.space_group_name_H-M   'P 1'
#
loop_
_entity.id
_entity.type
_entity.pdbx_description
1 polymer ?
#
loop_
_entity_poly.entity_id
_entity_poly.type
_entity_poly.pdbx_seq_one_letter_code
_entity_poly.pdbx_strand_id
1 'polypeptide(L)'
;MVGWRPSSDLMVYFKYFIFIILFASQFAHATVGKGKQGLLYLPEAYGVGEGAYEIFAGTKYWQTTAVYDTTGAEVALESGDSFSKIDSDLNFRYGFSSHIDFKAGVLFRYNSSSATVGEGNATTTKDFTNQGVESFYGSLKYNFDSAPNSKMHYSFEFFYRQTSYTNQTFTAGQTLPDEIILGDDGTEFTVWMHSAYKRNRSDYLTASVGYNTPPNALSPEVVYKLASVWTHTKWALMLGVDGVYSLKGDDFTANPEDKPVMASGSSNLFNSINREYVLPYIGANRVFKSWRIGGRVGMIAAGASTDKGIEAGVHIAWSTQGAQEEDRKVGRFKEYLVEGTVLKLSPRGKFIKIDQGLSNDVTKGLRFDIYKTDFFGGNVLVAAGIAYEVGSDWAIIRLVKRYEKIQIKKGFTARGY
;
A
#
# COMPACT_ATOMS: atom_id res chain seq x y z
N MET A 1 28.04 -24.30 15.67
CA MET A 1 27.78 -22.86 15.45
C MET A 1 28.60 -22.42 14.25
N VAL A 2 28.00 -22.39 13.06
CA VAL A 2 28.66 -21.89 11.85
C VAL A 2 28.39 -20.40 11.78
N GLY A 3 29.45 -19.59 11.85
CA GLY A 3 29.37 -18.15 11.83
C GLY A 3 28.93 -17.64 10.47
N TRP A 4 27.76 -17.03 10.40
CA TRP A 4 27.25 -16.33 9.23
C TRP A 4 28.10 -15.06 9.02
N ARG A 5 29.04 -15.10 8.08
CA ARG A 5 29.72 -13.89 7.58
C ARG A 5 29.00 -13.45 6.31
N PRO A 6 28.32 -12.29 6.28
CA PRO A 6 27.74 -11.79 5.04
C PRO A 6 28.85 -11.55 4.02
N SER A 7 28.60 -11.92 2.77
CA SER A 7 29.52 -11.70 1.65
C SER A 7 29.76 -10.19 1.45
N SER A 8 30.92 -9.85 0.88
CA SER A 8 31.34 -8.46 0.60
C SER A 8 30.32 -7.69 -0.25
N ASP A 9 29.53 -8.40 -1.05
CA ASP A 9 28.54 -7.81 -1.95
C ASP A 9 27.32 -7.30 -1.18
N LEU A 10 26.93 -7.98 -0.10
CA LEU A 10 25.82 -7.55 0.77
C LEU A 10 26.09 -6.19 1.42
N MET A 11 27.37 -5.87 1.71
CA MET A 11 27.77 -4.55 2.21
C MET A 11 27.69 -3.46 1.15
N VAL A 12 27.87 -3.78 -0.13
CA VAL A 12 27.76 -2.81 -1.23
C VAL A 12 26.30 -2.41 -1.42
N TYR A 13 25.38 -3.38 -1.41
CA TYR A 13 23.93 -3.11 -1.52
C TYR A 13 23.38 -2.31 -0.34
N PHE A 14 23.87 -2.57 0.88
CA PHE A 14 23.50 -1.78 2.06
C PHE A 14 23.89 -0.30 1.92
N LYS A 15 25.02 0.00 1.26
CA LYS A 15 25.47 1.38 1.00
C LYS A 15 24.59 2.11 -0.01
N TYR A 16 24.20 1.45 -1.10
CA TYR A 16 23.28 2.04 -2.09
C TYR A 16 21.88 2.27 -1.50
N PHE A 17 21.39 1.35 -0.66
CA PHE A 17 20.15 1.50 0.08
C PHE A 17 20.17 2.74 0.99
N ILE A 18 21.27 2.96 1.74
CA ILE A 18 21.46 4.16 2.55
C ILE A 18 21.46 5.43 1.67
N PHE A 19 22.09 5.39 0.50
CA PHE A 19 22.17 6.54 -0.39
C PHE A 19 20.80 6.95 -0.95
N ILE A 20 19.96 5.98 -1.33
CA ILE A 20 18.58 6.23 -1.79
C ILE A 20 17.73 6.83 -0.66
N ILE A 21 17.89 6.34 0.58
CA ILE A 21 17.22 6.91 1.77
C ILE A 21 17.64 8.36 2.00
N LEU A 22 18.94 8.67 1.89
CA LEU A 22 19.46 10.03 2.06
C LEU A 22 18.96 10.96 0.96
N PHE A 23 18.87 10.49 -0.29
CA PHE A 23 18.34 11.27 -1.40
C PHE A 23 16.84 11.58 -1.25
N ALA A 24 16.02 10.58 -0.85
CA ALA A 24 14.60 10.76 -0.56
C ALA A 24 14.36 11.76 0.59
N SER A 25 15.27 11.82 1.57
CA SER A 25 15.15 12.75 2.70
C SER A 25 15.32 14.22 2.31
N GLN A 26 16.02 14.53 1.21
CA GLN A 26 16.23 15.91 0.74
C GLN A 26 14.96 16.54 0.16
N PHE A 27 14.04 15.73 -0.38
CA PHE A 27 12.74 16.20 -0.88
C PHE A 27 11.68 16.39 0.23
N ALA A 28 11.93 15.86 1.44
CA ALA A 28 10.98 15.89 2.55
C ALA A 28 10.89 17.26 3.28
N HIS A 29 11.61 18.29 2.82
CA HIS A 29 11.61 19.62 3.43
C HIS A 29 10.44 20.53 3.03
N ALA A 30 9.57 20.11 2.11
CA ALA A 30 8.36 20.83 1.77
C ALA A 30 7.20 20.44 2.70
N THR A 31 6.89 21.35 3.65
CA THR A 31 5.56 21.49 4.28
C THR A 31 5.12 20.39 5.26
N VAL A 32 5.87 20.19 6.35
CA VAL A 32 5.37 19.43 7.51
C VAL A 32 4.50 20.34 8.39
N GLY A 33 3.20 20.33 8.13
CA GLY A 33 2.20 20.88 9.06
C GLY A 33 2.27 20.18 10.42
N LYS A 34 2.23 20.96 11.50
CA LYS A 34 2.26 20.44 12.88
C LYS A 34 1.00 19.60 13.17
N GLY A 35 1.13 18.28 13.11
CA GLY A 35 0.38 17.37 14.00
C GLY A 35 -0.41 16.23 13.36
N LYS A 36 0.20 15.05 13.25
CA LYS A 36 -0.22 13.75 13.85
C LYS A 36 0.65 12.62 13.28
N GLN A 37 0.71 11.49 13.97
CA GLN A 37 1.52 10.31 13.62
C GLN A 37 1.11 9.72 12.27
N GLY A 38 2.07 9.21 11.48
CA GLY A 38 1.77 8.38 10.31
C GLY A 38 0.89 7.18 10.68
N LEU A 39 0.14 6.63 9.72
CA LEU A 39 -0.71 5.47 9.97
C LEU A 39 0.16 4.25 10.36
N LEU A 40 -0.06 3.73 11.57
CA LEU A 40 0.60 2.51 12.11
C LEU A 40 0.53 1.33 11.16
N TYR A 41 -0.59 1.24 10.48
CA TYR A 41 -0.91 0.28 9.43
C TYR A 41 -1.91 1.00 8.50
N LEU A 42 -1.66 0.94 7.20
CA LEU A 42 -2.60 1.41 6.17
C LEU A 42 -3.23 0.15 5.55
N PRO A 43 -4.47 -0.21 5.92
CA PRO A 43 -5.14 -1.35 5.30
C PRO A 43 -5.34 -1.10 3.80
N GLU A 44 -5.26 -2.15 2.98
CA GLU A 44 -5.33 -2.02 1.51
C GLU A 44 -6.62 -1.37 1.00
N ALA A 45 -7.71 -1.53 1.76
CA ALA A 45 -9.01 -0.92 1.50
C ALA A 45 -9.05 0.60 1.69
N TYR A 46 -8.02 1.20 2.29
CA TYR A 46 -7.93 2.64 2.51
C TYR A 46 -7.00 3.30 1.49
N GLY A 47 -7.39 4.51 1.09
CA GLY A 47 -6.55 5.39 0.30
C GLY A 47 -5.43 6.05 1.12
N VAL A 48 -4.37 6.53 0.46
CA VAL A 48 -3.36 7.38 1.12
C VAL A 48 -3.92 8.76 1.48
N GLY A 49 -4.98 9.18 0.79
CA GLY A 49 -5.64 10.47 0.98
C GLY A 49 -5.20 11.50 -0.06
N GLU A 50 -6.09 12.42 -0.37
CA GLU A 50 -5.91 13.42 -1.43
C GLU A 50 -4.69 14.33 -1.18
N GLY A 51 -3.82 14.43 -2.17
CA GLY A 51 -2.55 15.15 -2.09
C GLY A 51 -1.50 14.47 -1.21
N ALA A 52 -1.84 13.36 -0.55
CA ALA A 52 -0.87 12.57 0.21
C ALA A 52 -0.04 11.71 -0.74
N TYR A 53 1.18 11.40 -0.33
CA TYR A 53 2.03 10.44 -1.01
C TYR A 53 2.77 9.56 -0.02
N GLU A 54 3.13 8.36 -0.48
CA GLU A 54 3.96 7.39 0.23
C GLU A 54 5.09 6.93 -0.70
N ILE A 55 6.32 6.96 -0.18
CA ILE A 55 7.48 6.32 -0.78
C ILE A 55 7.75 5.06 0.02
N PHE A 56 7.80 3.92 -0.65
CA PHE A 56 8.04 2.62 -0.04
C PHE A 56 9.30 1.99 -0.61
N ALA A 57 10.13 1.43 0.26
CA ALA A 57 11.23 0.55 -0.10
C ALA A 57 11.17 -0.71 0.76
N GLY A 58 11.19 -1.89 0.14
CA GLY A 58 11.13 -3.17 0.82
C GLY A 58 12.05 -4.20 0.21
N THR A 59 12.56 -5.11 1.03
CA THR A 59 13.34 -6.26 0.59
C THR A 59 12.74 -7.52 1.19
N LYS A 60 12.59 -8.55 0.37
CA LYS A 60 12.08 -9.86 0.73
C LYS A 60 13.11 -10.92 0.32
N TYR A 61 13.46 -11.78 1.26
CA TYR A 61 14.27 -12.95 1.05
C TYR A 61 13.39 -14.20 1.11
N TRP A 62 13.61 -15.10 0.16
CA TRP A 62 12.99 -16.40 0.06
C TRP A 62 14.07 -17.47 0.02
N GLN A 63 13.87 -18.56 0.76
CA GLN A 63 14.73 -19.73 0.73
C GLN A 63 13.87 -20.97 0.55
N THR A 64 14.17 -21.75 -0.47
CA THR A 64 13.51 -23.03 -0.74
C THR A 64 14.06 -24.12 0.18
N THR A 65 13.16 -24.96 0.69
CA THR A 65 13.45 -26.05 1.62
C THR A 65 12.99 -27.40 1.06
N ALA A 66 11.95 -27.41 0.23
CA ALA A 66 11.45 -28.54 -0.54
C ALA A 66 10.62 -27.98 -1.71
N VAL A 67 10.15 -28.83 -2.61
CA VAL A 67 9.22 -28.45 -3.69
C VAL A 67 7.91 -29.20 -3.55
N TYR A 68 6.80 -28.57 -3.93
CA TYR A 68 5.53 -29.25 -4.15
C TYR A 68 5.40 -29.54 -5.64
N ASP A 69 5.16 -30.80 -5.98
CA ASP A 69 4.91 -31.22 -7.36
C ASP A 69 3.55 -30.73 -7.88
N THR A 70 3.20 -31.08 -9.12
CA THR A 70 1.93 -30.67 -9.76
C THR A 70 0.68 -31.23 -9.06
N THR A 71 0.83 -32.27 -8.24
CA THR A 71 -0.25 -32.88 -7.45
C THR A 71 -0.33 -32.32 -6.03
N GLY A 72 0.67 -31.54 -5.62
CA GLY A 72 0.82 -31.00 -4.26
C GLY A 72 1.53 -31.94 -3.29
N ALA A 73 2.17 -33.00 -3.78
CA ALA A 73 3.04 -33.84 -2.95
C ALA A 73 4.36 -33.13 -2.70
N GLU A 74 4.83 -33.16 -1.45
CA GLU A 74 6.11 -32.59 -1.06
C GLU A 74 7.26 -33.52 -1.49
N VAL A 75 8.21 -32.97 -2.24
CA VAL A 75 9.42 -33.64 -2.70
C VAL A 75 10.61 -32.89 -2.12
N ALA A 76 11.49 -33.63 -1.43
CA ALA A 76 12.72 -33.07 -0.89
C ALA A 76 13.67 -32.65 -2.01
N LEU A 77 14.41 -31.56 -1.79
CA LEU A 77 15.52 -31.19 -2.68
C LEU A 77 16.60 -32.28 -2.68
N GLU A 78 17.28 -32.47 -3.80
CA GLU A 78 18.41 -33.40 -3.86
C GLU A 78 19.59 -32.90 -3.00
N SER A 79 20.49 -33.81 -2.64
CA SER A 79 21.65 -33.45 -1.81
C SER A 79 22.60 -32.53 -2.57
N GLY A 80 22.70 -31.28 -2.13
CA GLY A 80 23.49 -30.24 -2.77
C GLY A 80 22.63 -29.17 -3.47
N ASP A 81 21.35 -29.44 -3.63
CA ASP A 81 20.43 -28.52 -4.26
C ASP A 81 20.00 -27.41 -3.30
N SER A 82 19.94 -26.19 -3.82
CA SER A 82 19.40 -25.05 -3.09
C SER A 82 18.83 -24.01 -4.04
N PHE A 83 17.89 -23.22 -3.53
CA PHE A 83 17.42 -22.02 -4.22
C PHE A 83 17.12 -20.92 -3.21
N SER A 84 17.51 -19.70 -3.57
CA SER A 84 17.20 -18.49 -2.84
C SER A 84 16.87 -17.34 -3.78
N LYS A 85 16.00 -16.45 -3.31
CA LYS A 85 15.57 -15.27 -4.06
C LYS A 85 15.53 -14.05 -3.16
N ILE A 86 16.00 -12.92 -3.66
CA ILE A 86 15.86 -11.61 -3.03
C ILE A 86 15.08 -10.70 -3.98
N ASP A 87 13.93 -10.23 -3.52
CA ASP A 87 13.09 -9.24 -4.20
C ASP A 87 13.24 -7.89 -3.49
N SER A 88 13.62 -6.83 -4.21
CA SER A 88 13.69 -5.46 -3.70
C SER A 88 12.73 -4.56 -4.46
N ASP A 89 11.73 -4.04 -3.74
CA ASP A 89 10.64 -3.23 -4.27
C ASP A 89 10.82 -1.77 -3.88
N LEU A 90 10.82 -0.87 -4.87
CA LEU A 90 10.76 0.57 -4.68
C LEU A 90 9.51 1.10 -5.38
N ASN A 91 8.63 1.75 -4.62
CA ASN A 91 7.41 2.30 -5.19
C ASN A 91 6.99 3.63 -4.57
N PHE A 92 6.15 4.33 -5.34
CA PHE A 92 5.55 5.60 -5.01
C PHE A 92 4.04 5.48 -5.16
N ARG A 93 3.31 5.95 -4.15
CA ARG A 93 1.85 6.05 -4.15
C ARG A 93 1.43 7.49 -3.96
N TYR A 94 0.42 7.94 -4.68
CA TYR A 94 -0.14 9.28 -4.61
C TYR A 94 -1.67 9.24 -4.59
N GLY A 95 -2.29 9.95 -3.66
CA GLY A 95 -3.74 10.10 -3.61
C GLY A 95 -4.17 11.27 -4.47
N PHE A 96 -4.72 10.98 -5.64
CA PHE A 96 -5.21 12.00 -6.56
C PHE A 96 -6.49 12.67 -6.01
N SER A 97 -7.36 11.91 -5.34
CA SER A 97 -8.57 12.42 -4.70
C SER A 97 -8.87 11.69 -3.38
N SER A 98 -10.01 11.95 -2.74
CA SER A 98 -10.51 11.12 -1.63
C SER A 98 -10.72 9.65 -2.00
N HIS A 99 -10.96 9.38 -3.28
CA HIS A 99 -11.38 8.08 -3.77
C HIS A 99 -10.31 7.43 -4.62
N ILE A 100 -9.49 8.21 -5.32
CA ILE A 100 -8.56 7.68 -6.32
C ILE A 100 -7.12 7.80 -5.84
N ASP A 101 -6.43 6.68 -5.83
CA ASP A 101 -4.98 6.62 -5.65
C ASP A 101 -4.31 5.99 -6.86
N PHE A 102 -3.10 6.46 -7.15
CA PHE A 102 -2.19 5.86 -8.11
C PHE A 102 -0.97 5.32 -7.37
N LYS A 103 -0.42 4.18 -7.82
CA LYS A 103 0.86 3.66 -7.35
C LYS A 103 1.68 3.19 -8.56
N ALA A 104 2.97 3.47 -8.56
CA ALA A 104 3.93 2.98 -9.54
C ALA A 104 5.21 2.53 -8.85
N GLY A 105 5.87 1.53 -9.40
CA GLY A 105 7.10 1.00 -8.81
C GLY A 105 7.94 0.18 -9.77
N VAL A 106 9.08 -0.23 -9.24
CA VAL A 106 10.05 -1.10 -9.89
C VAL A 106 10.44 -2.21 -8.92
N LEU A 107 10.50 -3.44 -9.43
CA LEU A 107 11.00 -4.60 -8.69
C LEU A 107 12.38 -4.97 -9.22
N PHE A 108 13.34 -5.12 -8.33
CA PHE A 108 14.65 -5.73 -8.61
C PHE A 108 14.67 -7.13 -8.01
N ARG A 109 15.30 -8.07 -8.71
CA ARG A 109 15.43 -9.44 -8.24
C ARG A 109 16.86 -9.94 -8.35
N TYR A 110 17.25 -10.75 -7.38
CA TYR A 110 18.44 -11.60 -7.39
C TYR A 110 18.01 -13.03 -7.09
N ASN A 111 18.31 -13.95 -7.99
CA ASN A 111 18.12 -15.39 -7.81
C ASN A 111 19.48 -16.07 -7.70
N SER A 112 19.57 -17.07 -6.83
CA SER A 112 20.73 -17.94 -6.71
C SER A 112 20.27 -19.37 -6.47
N SER A 113 20.86 -20.31 -7.21
CA SER A 113 20.56 -21.74 -7.10
C SER A 113 21.83 -22.56 -7.17
N SER A 114 21.87 -23.67 -6.45
CA SER A 114 22.81 -24.76 -6.69
C SER A 114 21.99 -25.97 -7.13
N ALA A 115 22.38 -26.62 -8.21
CA ALA A 115 21.73 -27.83 -8.69
C ALA A 115 22.73 -28.94 -9.00
N THR A 116 22.32 -30.16 -8.69
CA THR A 116 23.08 -31.37 -8.92
C THR A 116 22.81 -31.85 -10.34
N VAL A 117 23.80 -31.76 -11.22
CA VAL A 117 23.66 -32.09 -12.64
C VAL A 117 24.47 -33.34 -12.95
N GLY A 118 23.84 -34.27 -13.68
CA GLY A 118 24.56 -35.42 -14.24
C GLY A 118 25.33 -35.00 -15.49
N GLU A 119 26.66 -35.04 -15.43
CA GLU A 119 27.53 -34.74 -16.57
C GLU A 119 28.37 -36.00 -16.88
N GLY A 120 27.90 -36.80 -17.84
CA GLY A 120 28.47 -38.11 -18.13
C GLY A 120 28.19 -39.14 -17.03
N ASN A 121 29.24 -39.80 -16.52
CA ASN A 121 29.15 -40.77 -15.40
C ASN A 121 29.38 -40.13 -14.02
N ALA A 122 29.52 -38.79 -13.94
CA ALA A 122 29.78 -38.07 -12.71
C ALA A 122 28.63 -37.12 -12.37
N THR A 123 28.38 -36.96 -11.09
CA THR A 123 27.41 -36.01 -10.55
C THR A 123 28.17 -34.79 -10.02
N THR A 124 27.92 -33.61 -10.57
CA THR A 124 28.57 -32.36 -10.17
C THR A 124 27.52 -31.35 -9.71
N THR A 125 27.82 -30.62 -8.63
CA THR A 125 26.98 -29.49 -8.19
C THR A 125 27.43 -28.26 -8.95
N LYS A 126 26.47 -27.57 -9.58
CA LYS A 126 26.69 -26.34 -10.33
C LYS A 126 25.90 -25.19 -9.69
N ASP A 127 26.55 -24.04 -9.60
CA ASP A 127 25.94 -22.82 -9.08
C ASP A 127 25.46 -21.93 -10.23
N PHE A 128 24.26 -21.39 -10.08
CA PHE A 128 23.60 -20.50 -11.02
C PHE A 128 23.15 -19.23 -10.32
N THR A 129 23.28 -18.10 -11.00
CA THR A 129 22.79 -16.81 -10.48
C THR A 129 22.22 -15.97 -11.60
N ASN A 130 21.25 -15.10 -11.27
CA ASN A 130 20.81 -14.03 -12.15
C ASN A 130 20.30 -12.85 -11.31
N GLN A 131 20.51 -11.63 -11.80
CA GLN A 131 20.03 -10.42 -11.17
C GLN A 131 19.68 -9.34 -12.16
N GLY A 132 18.68 -8.52 -11.83
CA GLY A 132 18.32 -7.40 -12.69
C GLY A 132 17.08 -6.66 -12.21
N VAL A 133 16.66 -5.72 -13.05
CA VAL A 133 15.29 -5.22 -12.98
C VAL A 133 14.39 -6.39 -13.37
N GLU A 134 13.43 -6.70 -12.51
CA GLU A 134 12.48 -7.78 -12.74
C GLU A 134 11.25 -7.24 -13.48
N SER A 135 10.67 -6.16 -12.97
CA SER A 135 9.49 -5.55 -13.59
C SER A 135 9.30 -4.09 -13.23
N PHE A 136 8.51 -3.42 -14.08
CA PHE A 136 7.86 -2.16 -13.77
C PHE A 136 6.37 -2.42 -13.58
N TYR A 137 5.74 -1.67 -12.68
CA TYR A 137 4.32 -1.85 -12.44
C TYR A 137 3.62 -0.53 -12.09
N GLY A 138 2.31 -0.54 -12.30
CA GLY A 138 1.40 0.55 -11.98
C GLY A 138 0.08 0.01 -11.44
N SER A 139 -0.60 0.82 -10.63
CA SER A 139 -1.93 0.49 -10.13
C SER A 139 -2.79 1.73 -9.97
N LEU A 140 -4.08 1.54 -10.22
CA LEU A 140 -5.13 2.53 -10.00
C LEU A 140 -6.12 1.95 -9.00
N LYS A 141 -6.32 2.65 -7.89
CA LYS A 141 -7.26 2.23 -6.84
C LYS A 141 -8.39 3.22 -6.67
N TYR A 142 -9.61 2.70 -6.59
CA TYR A 142 -10.82 3.41 -6.22
C TYR A 142 -11.30 2.95 -4.84
N ASN A 143 -11.36 3.88 -3.89
CA ASN A 143 -11.82 3.67 -2.51
C ASN A 143 -13.28 4.11 -2.42
N PHE A 144 -14.16 3.25 -1.93
CA PHE A 144 -15.58 3.55 -1.81
C PHE A 144 -15.86 4.46 -0.62
N ASP A 145 -16.84 5.36 -0.78
CA ASP A 145 -17.39 6.08 0.35
C ASP A 145 -17.99 5.11 1.36
N SER A 146 -17.63 5.30 2.61
CA SER A 146 -18.19 4.53 3.73
C SER A 146 -19.23 5.38 4.43
N ALA A 147 -20.35 4.78 4.82
CA ALA A 147 -21.39 5.48 5.57
C ALA A 147 -20.80 6.13 6.85
N PRO A 148 -21.36 7.26 7.32
CA PRO A 148 -20.91 7.87 8.57
C PRO A 148 -20.88 6.84 9.71
N ASN A 149 -19.74 6.70 10.39
CA ASN A 149 -19.47 5.71 11.45
C ASN A 149 -19.42 4.23 11.01
N SER A 150 -19.35 3.94 9.70
CA SER A 150 -19.10 2.58 9.24
C SER A 150 -17.76 2.06 9.77
N LYS A 151 -17.76 0.80 10.18
CA LYS A 151 -16.54 0.05 10.49
C LYS A 151 -15.98 -0.69 9.28
N MET A 152 -16.76 -0.79 8.20
CA MET A 152 -16.37 -1.47 6.96
C MET A 152 -15.94 -0.44 5.92
N HIS A 153 -14.83 -0.76 5.26
CA HIS A 153 -14.29 -0.01 4.14
C HIS A 153 -13.99 -0.97 3.00
N TYR A 154 -14.17 -0.51 1.78
CA TYR A 154 -13.95 -1.28 0.58
C TYR A 154 -13.18 -0.45 -0.44
N SER A 155 -12.40 -1.13 -1.27
CA SER A 155 -11.79 -0.53 -2.45
C SER A 155 -11.63 -1.54 -3.58
N PHE A 156 -11.42 -1.02 -4.78
CA PHE A 156 -11.10 -1.78 -5.98
C PHE A 156 -9.75 -1.30 -6.53
N GLU A 157 -8.84 -2.21 -6.86
CA GLU A 157 -7.53 -1.87 -7.41
C GLU A 157 -7.29 -2.63 -8.71
N PHE A 158 -7.01 -1.89 -9.77
CA PHE A 158 -6.47 -2.45 -11.01
C PHE A 158 -4.95 -2.35 -10.95
N PHE A 159 -4.27 -3.47 -11.13
CA PHE A 159 -2.82 -3.59 -11.11
C PHE A 159 -2.32 -4.11 -12.46
N TYR A 160 -1.25 -3.49 -12.95
CA TYR A 160 -0.55 -3.84 -14.18
C TYR A 160 0.93 -4.00 -13.89
N ARG A 161 1.53 -5.09 -14.37
CA ARG A 161 2.98 -5.32 -14.27
C ARG A 161 3.52 -5.82 -15.60
N GLN A 162 4.71 -5.34 -15.96
CA GLN A 162 5.43 -5.74 -17.15
C GLN A 162 6.86 -6.11 -16.78
N THR A 163 7.31 -7.31 -17.15
CA THR A 163 8.72 -7.69 -16.96
C THR A 163 9.63 -6.94 -17.93
N SER A 164 10.87 -6.70 -17.50
CA SER A 164 11.90 -6.04 -18.32
C SER A 164 12.78 -7.00 -19.14
N TYR A 165 12.45 -8.30 -19.12
CA TYR A 165 13.16 -9.37 -19.80
C TYR A 165 12.16 -10.33 -20.45
N THR A 166 12.68 -11.15 -21.35
CA THR A 166 11.99 -12.27 -22.01
C THR A 166 12.80 -13.54 -21.80
N ASN A 167 12.13 -14.64 -21.51
CA ASN A 167 12.78 -15.91 -21.25
C ASN A 167 12.97 -16.70 -22.55
N GLN A 168 14.05 -17.48 -22.59
CA GLN A 168 14.22 -18.52 -23.59
C GLN A 168 13.62 -19.83 -23.05
N THR A 169 12.95 -20.57 -23.94
CA THR A 169 12.42 -21.90 -23.64
C THR A 169 13.21 -22.96 -24.39
N PHE A 170 13.37 -24.10 -23.76
CA PHE A 170 14.18 -25.22 -24.24
C PHE A 170 13.31 -26.47 -24.35
N THR A 171 13.63 -27.31 -25.34
CA THR A 171 13.03 -28.65 -25.44
C THR A 171 13.73 -29.60 -24.48
N ALA A 172 13.02 -30.63 -24.02
CA ALA A 172 13.59 -31.65 -23.14
C ALA A 172 14.89 -32.24 -23.72
N GLY A 173 15.95 -32.27 -22.91
CA GLY A 173 17.27 -32.79 -23.30
C GLY A 173 18.22 -31.78 -23.96
N GLN A 174 17.80 -30.53 -24.19
CA GLN A 174 18.74 -29.47 -24.57
C GLN A 174 19.59 -29.01 -23.38
N THR A 175 20.85 -28.64 -23.65
CA THR A 175 21.73 -28.05 -22.64
C THR A 175 21.18 -26.70 -22.19
N LEU A 176 20.85 -26.59 -20.91
CA LEU A 176 20.42 -25.33 -20.30
C LEU A 176 21.62 -24.37 -20.11
N PRO A 177 21.39 -23.06 -20.21
CA PRO A 177 22.43 -22.06 -19.95
C PRO A 177 22.88 -22.07 -18.48
N ASP A 178 24.06 -21.49 -18.25
CA ASP A 178 24.68 -21.35 -16.92
C ASP A 178 24.09 -20.18 -16.10
N GLU A 179 22.96 -19.63 -16.57
CA GLU A 179 22.23 -18.52 -15.98
C GLU A 179 20.78 -18.95 -15.77
N ILE A 180 20.27 -18.73 -14.55
CA ILE A 180 18.85 -19.00 -14.24
C ILE A 180 17.96 -17.84 -14.65
N ILE A 181 16.68 -18.07 -14.92
CA ILE A 181 15.72 -17.00 -15.21
C ILE A 181 15.52 -16.09 -14.00
N LEU A 182 15.17 -14.81 -14.25
CA LEU A 182 14.75 -13.89 -13.20
C LEU A 182 13.34 -14.25 -12.67
N GLY A 183 12.48 -14.80 -13.52
CA GLY A 183 11.12 -15.21 -13.18
C GLY A 183 10.28 -15.41 -14.43
N ASP A 184 8.96 -15.46 -14.29
CA ASP A 184 8.06 -15.56 -15.44
C ASP A 184 8.02 -14.22 -16.20
N ASP A 185 8.31 -14.24 -17.50
CA ASP A 185 8.29 -13.07 -18.37
C ASP A 185 6.91 -12.76 -18.94
N GLY A 186 6.68 -11.50 -19.30
CA GLY A 186 5.46 -11.03 -19.94
C GLY A 186 4.70 -10.01 -19.10
N THR A 187 3.39 -10.01 -19.27
CA THR A 187 2.50 -9.00 -18.69
C THR A 187 1.57 -9.66 -17.68
N GLU A 188 1.37 -9.01 -16.53
CA GLU A 188 0.40 -9.41 -15.53
C GLU A 188 -0.65 -8.32 -15.34
N PHE A 189 -1.90 -8.77 -15.20
CA PHE A 189 -3.01 -7.92 -14.82
C PHE A 189 -3.70 -8.53 -13.61
N THR A 190 -3.97 -7.70 -12.61
CA THR A 190 -4.76 -8.12 -11.46
C THR A 190 -5.87 -7.14 -11.18
N VAL A 191 -7.06 -7.68 -10.95
CA VAL A 191 -8.20 -6.93 -10.46
C VAL A 191 -8.46 -7.34 -9.03
N TRP A 192 -8.26 -6.42 -8.09
CA TRP A 192 -8.43 -6.64 -6.67
C TRP A 192 -9.71 -6.01 -6.14
N MET A 193 -10.35 -6.72 -5.22
CA MET A 193 -11.31 -6.18 -4.27
C MET A 193 -10.69 -6.25 -2.87
N HIS A 194 -10.65 -5.12 -2.18
CA HIS A 194 -10.16 -5.04 -0.81
C HIS A 194 -11.30 -4.71 0.14
N SER A 195 -11.19 -5.24 1.35
CA SER A 195 -12.06 -4.92 2.47
C SER A 195 -11.26 -4.77 3.76
N ALA A 196 -11.69 -3.85 4.61
CA ALA A 196 -11.15 -3.69 5.95
C ALA A 196 -12.28 -3.47 6.95
N TYR A 197 -12.33 -4.34 7.97
CA TYR A 197 -13.21 -4.21 9.11
C TYR A 197 -12.43 -3.66 10.32
N LYS A 198 -12.84 -2.48 10.77
CA LYS A 198 -12.31 -1.81 11.95
C LYS A 198 -12.98 -2.36 13.21
N ARG A 199 -12.33 -3.31 13.89
CA ARG A 199 -12.86 -3.94 15.12
C ARG A 199 -13.02 -2.91 16.25
N ASN A 200 -11.92 -2.22 16.55
CA ASN A 200 -11.77 -1.23 17.61
C ASN A 200 -11.29 0.11 17.05
N ARG A 201 -10.92 1.08 17.90
CA ARG A 201 -10.41 2.39 17.44
C ARG A 201 -9.21 2.28 16.48
N SER A 202 -8.45 1.19 16.54
CA SER A 202 -7.19 1.06 15.81
C SER A 202 -6.88 -0.36 15.30
N ASP A 203 -7.68 -1.39 15.64
CA ASP A 203 -7.46 -2.77 15.18
C ASP A 203 -8.28 -3.08 13.93
N TYR A 204 -7.70 -3.89 13.03
CA TYR A 204 -8.31 -4.22 11.74
C TYR A 204 -8.37 -5.73 11.52
N LEU A 205 -9.39 -6.16 10.78
CA LEU A 205 -9.36 -7.36 9.97
C LEU A 205 -9.35 -6.90 8.51
N THR A 206 -8.48 -7.45 7.70
CA THR A 206 -8.37 -7.10 6.29
C THR A 206 -8.50 -8.35 5.45
N ALA A 207 -9.17 -8.19 4.31
CA ALA A 207 -9.27 -9.22 3.30
C ALA A 207 -9.11 -8.58 1.92
N SER A 208 -8.29 -9.18 1.08
CA SER A 208 -8.14 -8.85 -0.32
C SER A 208 -8.32 -10.11 -1.12
N VAL A 209 -9.08 -10.03 -2.21
CA VAL A 209 -9.23 -11.10 -3.19
C VAL A 209 -9.07 -10.48 -4.57
N GLY A 210 -8.39 -11.17 -5.47
CA GLY A 210 -8.19 -10.68 -6.82
C GLY A 210 -8.21 -11.79 -7.85
N TYR A 211 -8.62 -11.43 -9.05
CA TYR A 211 -8.44 -12.24 -10.25
C TYR A 211 -7.15 -11.81 -10.91
N ASN A 212 -6.21 -12.73 -11.05
CA ASN A 212 -4.89 -12.51 -11.62
C ASN A 212 -4.75 -13.26 -12.94
N THR A 213 -4.32 -12.57 -13.99
CA THR A 213 -3.79 -13.20 -15.19
C THR A 213 -2.27 -13.10 -15.11
N PRO A 214 -1.59 -14.16 -14.63
CA PRO A 214 -0.14 -14.17 -14.55
C PRO A 214 0.49 -14.07 -15.95
N PRO A 215 1.81 -13.77 -16.03
CA PRO A 215 2.52 -13.74 -17.29
C PRO A 215 2.50 -15.11 -18.01
N ASN A 216 2.72 -15.11 -19.33
CA ASN A 216 2.73 -16.30 -20.19
C ASN A 216 1.41 -17.09 -20.22
N ALA A 217 1.46 -18.34 -20.72
CA ALA A 217 0.35 -19.30 -20.72
C ALA A 217 0.15 -19.96 -19.34
N LEU A 218 0.50 -19.25 -18.26
CA LEU A 218 0.21 -19.72 -16.90
C LEU A 218 -1.29 -19.64 -16.64
N SER A 219 -1.82 -20.61 -15.90
CA SER A 219 -3.24 -20.60 -15.52
C SER A 219 -3.61 -19.29 -14.82
N PRO A 220 -4.75 -18.66 -15.16
CA PRO A 220 -5.35 -17.63 -14.33
C PRO A 220 -5.52 -18.08 -12.88
N GLU A 221 -5.43 -17.13 -11.95
CA GLU A 221 -5.37 -17.40 -10.51
C GLU A 221 -6.36 -16.51 -9.74
N VAL A 222 -6.87 -17.04 -8.63
CA VAL A 222 -7.49 -16.26 -7.57
C VAL A 222 -6.46 -16.04 -6.47
N VAL A 223 -6.02 -14.80 -6.33
CA VAL A 223 -5.06 -14.37 -5.32
C VAL A 223 -5.80 -13.83 -4.10
N TYR A 224 -5.37 -14.19 -2.89
CA TYR A 224 -6.02 -13.72 -1.67
C TYR A 224 -5.04 -13.37 -0.56
N LYS A 225 -5.47 -12.43 0.30
CA LYS A 225 -4.73 -11.98 1.48
C LYS A 225 -5.71 -11.76 2.61
N LEU A 226 -5.48 -12.38 3.75
CA LEU A 226 -6.26 -12.21 4.97
C LEU A 226 -5.32 -11.80 6.10
N ALA A 227 -5.66 -10.78 6.88
CA ALA A 227 -4.85 -10.42 8.04
C ALA A 227 -5.69 -9.89 9.21
N SER A 228 -5.28 -10.26 10.42
CA SER A 228 -5.67 -9.61 11.66
C SER A 228 -4.53 -8.70 12.10
N VAL A 229 -4.84 -7.42 12.29
CA VAL A 229 -3.89 -6.40 12.71
C VAL A 229 -4.31 -5.84 14.07
N TRP A 230 -3.38 -5.89 15.02
CA TRP A 230 -3.52 -5.33 16.36
C TRP A 230 -2.57 -4.16 16.52
N THR A 231 -3.07 -2.99 16.86
CA THR A 231 -2.25 -1.78 16.95
C THR A 231 -2.16 -1.26 18.37
N HIS A 232 -0.96 -0.86 18.76
CA HIS A 232 -0.65 -0.32 20.07
C HIS A 232 0.31 0.86 19.95
N THR A 233 -0.20 2.08 20.12
CA THR A 233 0.49 3.40 20.11
C THR A 233 1.54 3.66 19.01
N LYS A 234 2.63 2.88 18.96
CA LYS A 234 3.71 2.98 17.97
C LYS A 234 3.98 1.67 17.22
N TRP A 235 3.33 0.58 17.62
CA TRP A 235 3.52 -0.75 17.09
C TRP A 235 2.23 -1.29 16.48
N ALA A 236 2.36 -2.11 15.46
CA ALA A 236 1.29 -2.95 14.96
C ALA A 236 1.82 -4.38 14.83
N LEU A 237 1.04 -5.35 15.31
CA LEU A 237 1.30 -6.77 15.11
C LEU A 237 0.30 -7.30 14.08
N MET A 238 0.78 -8.16 13.19
CA MET A 238 0.02 -8.72 12.09
C MET A 238 0.13 -10.24 12.15
N LEU A 239 -1.00 -10.92 12.03
CA LEU A 239 -1.09 -12.35 11.77
C LEU A 239 -1.96 -12.50 10.53
N GLY A 240 -1.44 -13.16 9.50
CA GLY A 240 -2.16 -13.27 8.24
C GLY A 240 -1.82 -14.51 7.45
N VAL A 241 -2.54 -14.65 6.34
CA VAL A 241 -2.37 -15.70 5.35
C VAL A 241 -2.47 -15.05 3.98
N ASP A 242 -1.42 -15.19 3.18
CA ASP A 242 -1.43 -14.91 1.74
C ASP A 242 -1.60 -16.24 1.00
N GLY A 243 -2.20 -16.23 -0.18
CA GLY A 243 -2.27 -17.44 -0.98
C GLY A 243 -2.77 -17.23 -2.39
N VAL A 244 -2.66 -18.32 -3.15
CA VAL A 244 -3.00 -18.40 -4.56
C VAL A 244 -3.79 -19.68 -4.77
N TYR A 245 -4.90 -19.57 -5.49
CA TYR A 245 -5.72 -20.66 -5.97
C TYR A 245 -5.74 -20.64 -7.49
N SER A 246 -5.44 -21.76 -8.15
CA SER A 246 -5.37 -21.82 -9.60
C SER A 246 -6.75 -22.14 -10.18
N LEU A 247 -7.10 -21.49 -11.29
CA LEU A 247 -8.30 -21.82 -12.05
C LEU A 247 -8.14 -23.02 -12.99
N LYS A 248 -7.01 -23.73 -12.87
CA LYS A 248 -6.70 -24.97 -13.60
C LYS A 248 -6.77 -24.82 -15.13
N GLY A 249 -6.34 -23.67 -15.64
CA GLY A 249 -6.37 -23.31 -17.05
C GLY A 249 -5.03 -23.46 -17.79
N ASP A 250 -4.04 -24.13 -17.20
CA ASP A 250 -2.74 -24.38 -17.85
C ASP A 250 -2.85 -25.51 -18.88
N ASP A 251 -2.36 -25.28 -20.10
CA ASP A 251 -2.46 -26.22 -21.22
C ASP A 251 -1.71 -27.54 -20.95
N PHE A 252 -0.73 -27.54 -20.05
CA PHE A 252 0.10 -28.69 -19.71
C PHE A 252 -0.41 -29.48 -18.50
N THR A 253 -1.66 -29.23 -18.07
CA THR A 253 -2.26 -29.94 -16.93
C THR A 253 -2.29 -31.47 -17.14
N ALA A 254 -2.63 -31.92 -18.34
CA ALA A 254 -2.75 -33.35 -18.65
C ALA A 254 -1.39 -34.01 -18.89
N ASN A 255 -0.45 -33.29 -19.51
CA ASN A 255 0.90 -33.76 -19.82
C ASN A 255 1.95 -32.73 -19.35
N PRO A 256 2.30 -32.73 -18.05
CA PRO A 256 3.28 -31.79 -17.50
C PRO A 256 4.65 -31.84 -18.17
N GLU A 257 5.08 -33.03 -18.59
CA GLU A 257 6.37 -33.28 -19.24
C GLU A 257 6.51 -32.60 -20.61
N ASP A 258 5.39 -32.25 -21.26
CA ASP A 258 5.39 -31.56 -22.55
C ASP A 258 5.65 -30.05 -22.39
N LYS A 259 5.64 -29.52 -21.16
CA LYS A 259 5.84 -28.10 -20.90
C LYS A 259 7.28 -27.69 -21.26
N PRO A 260 7.47 -26.67 -22.11
CA PRO A 260 8.81 -26.18 -22.44
C PRO A 260 9.60 -25.82 -21.18
N VAL A 261 10.86 -26.24 -21.13
CA VAL A 261 11.72 -26.07 -19.95
C VAL A 261 12.33 -24.67 -19.97
N MET A 262 12.43 -24.07 -18.78
CA MET A 262 13.20 -22.85 -18.56
C MET A 262 14.31 -23.14 -17.55
N ALA A 263 15.41 -22.37 -17.60
CA ALA A 263 16.50 -22.51 -16.64
C ALA A 263 16.08 -21.95 -15.26
N SER A 264 15.23 -22.65 -14.50
CA SER A 264 14.77 -22.22 -13.18
C SER A 264 15.67 -22.67 -12.02
N GLY A 265 16.68 -23.49 -12.29
CA GLY A 265 17.51 -24.13 -11.27
C GLY A 265 16.69 -25.13 -10.45
N SER A 266 17.00 -25.26 -9.16
CA SER A 266 16.35 -26.22 -8.25
C SER A 266 15.02 -25.69 -7.66
N SER A 267 14.25 -24.91 -8.44
CA SER A 267 13.02 -24.25 -7.99
C SER A 267 11.86 -24.47 -8.96
N ASN A 268 10.68 -24.66 -8.38
CA ASN A 268 9.37 -24.73 -9.01
C ASN A 268 8.56 -23.42 -8.86
N LEU A 269 9.19 -22.31 -8.44
CA LEU A 269 8.51 -21.01 -8.33
C LEU A 269 8.09 -20.43 -9.69
N PHE A 270 8.80 -20.80 -10.74
CA PHE A 270 8.67 -20.26 -12.09
C PHE A 270 8.21 -21.34 -13.06
N ASN A 271 7.60 -20.94 -14.17
CA ASN A 271 7.05 -21.80 -15.21
C ASN A 271 6.07 -22.88 -14.66
N SER A 272 5.41 -22.57 -13.55
CA SER A 272 4.56 -23.48 -12.78
C SER A 272 3.33 -23.96 -13.56
N ILE A 273 2.83 -25.16 -13.29
CA ILE A 273 1.56 -25.69 -13.81
C ILE A 273 0.51 -25.58 -12.71
N ASN A 274 -0.52 -24.75 -12.93
CA ASN A 274 -1.63 -24.60 -11.99
C ASN A 274 -1.21 -24.31 -10.53
N ARG A 275 -0.32 -23.33 -10.35
CA ARG A 275 0.29 -22.98 -9.07
C ARG A 275 -0.73 -22.65 -7.99
N GLU A 276 -0.52 -23.21 -6.82
CA GLU A 276 -1.33 -22.96 -5.62
C GLU A 276 -0.45 -22.91 -4.38
N TYR A 277 -0.77 -22.03 -3.43
CA TYR A 277 -0.14 -22.08 -2.12
C TYR A 277 -0.93 -21.35 -1.04
N VAL A 278 -0.61 -21.70 0.20
CA VAL A 278 -1.05 -21.03 1.42
C VAL A 278 0.19 -20.65 2.24
N LEU A 279 0.36 -19.35 2.48
CA LEU A 279 1.50 -18.77 3.19
C LEU A 279 1.00 -18.04 4.45
N PRO A 280 0.87 -18.72 5.60
CA PRO A 280 0.72 -18.05 6.89
C PRO A 280 1.97 -17.24 7.24
N TYR A 281 1.75 -16.06 7.83
CA TYR A 281 2.82 -15.17 8.24
C TYR A 281 2.49 -14.43 9.54
N ILE A 282 3.55 -13.99 10.21
CA ILE A 282 3.51 -13.00 11.27
C ILE A 282 4.32 -11.78 10.86
N GLY A 283 3.90 -10.61 11.30
CA GLY A 283 4.61 -9.37 11.02
C GLY A 283 4.45 -8.33 12.09
N ALA A 284 5.33 -7.34 12.07
CA ALA A 284 5.30 -6.22 12.99
C ALA A 284 5.71 -4.94 12.27
N ASN A 285 5.00 -3.86 12.55
CA ASN A 285 5.35 -2.52 12.09
C ASN A 285 5.60 -1.60 13.28
N ARG A 286 6.48 -0.63 13.10
CA ARG A 286 6.75 0.47 14.03
C ARG A 286 6.67 1.80 13.28
N VAL A 287 5.97 2.77 13.85
CA VAL A 287 5.89 4.13 13.30
C VAL A 287 6.61 5.15 14.19
N PHE A 288 7.32 6.07 13.52
CA PHE A 288 7.92 7.25 14.13
C PHE A 288 7.78 8.45 13.18
N LYS A 289 6.99 9.44 13.60
CA LYS A 289 6.63 10.60 12.76
C LYS A 289 5.99 10.13 11.44
N SER A 290 6.59 10.47 10.30
CA SER A 290 6.16 10.11 8.94
C SER A 290 6.72 8.78 8.45
N TRP A 291 7.57 8.11 9.24
CA TRP A 291 8.22 6.86 8.83
C TRP A 291 7.52 5.65 9.46
N ARG A 292 7.38 4.59 8.68
CA ARG A 292 6.95 3.25 9.09
C ARG A 292 8.05 2.27 8.71
N ILE A 293 8.55 1.52 9.67
CA ILE A 293 9.44 0.37 9.43
C ILE A 293 8.66 -0.88 9.80
N GLY A 294 8.76 -1.93 9.01
CA GLY A 294 8.14 -3.19 9.34
C GLY A 294 8.92 -4.39 8.86
N GLY A 295 8.54 -5.53 9.39
CA GLY A 295 9.07 -6.82 8.96
C GLY A 295 7.98 -7.89 9.00
N ARG A 296 8.13 -8.91 8.16
CA ARG A 296 7.28 -10.08 8.14
C ARG A 296 8.11 -11.34 7.97
N VAL A 297 7.65 -12.44 8.56
CA VAL A 297 8.20 -13.78 8.32
C VAL A 297 7.05 -14.75 8.12
N GLY A 298 7.20 -15.68 7.18
CA GLY A 298 6.18 -16.66 6.85
C GLY A 298 6.79 -17.88 6.19
N MET A 299 5.96 -18.89 5.95
CA MET A 299 6.36 -20.08 5.22
C MET A 299 5.18 -20.62 4.43
N ILE A 300 5.44 -21.22 3.28
CA ILE A 300 4.39 -21.94 2.54
C ILE A 300 4.07 -23.23 3.30
N ALA A 301 2.84 -23.32 3.80
CA ALA A 301 2.36 -24.44 4.60
C ALA A 301 1.80 -25.59 3.74
N ALA A 302 1.27 -25.27 2.57
CA ALA A 302 0.77 -26.21 1.57
C ALA A 302 0.76 -25.55 0.20
N GLY A 303 0.86 -26.32 -0.87
CA GLY A 303 0.77 -25.81 -2.24
C GLY A 303 0.85 -26.92 -3.30
N ALA A 304 0.80 -26.51 -4.56
CA ALA A 304 1.00 -27.36 -5.74
C ALA A 304 1.76 -26.56 -6.80
N SER A 305 2.67 -27.23 -7.51
CA SER A 305 3.57 -26.64 -8.51
C SER A 305 4.26 -25.36 -8.00
N THR A 306 4.88 -25.45 -6.83
CA THR A 306 5.52 -24.32 -6.17
C THR A 306 6.59 -24.79 -5.19
N ASP A 307 7.34 -23.87 -4.61
CA ASP A 307 8.33 -24.18 -3.60
C ASP A 307 7.73 -24.18 -2.19
N LYS A 308 8.19 -25.09 -1.34
CA LYS A 308 8.07 -24.96 0.11
C LYS A 308 9.27 -24.21 0.63
N GLY A 309 9.06 -23.09 1.31
CA GLY A 309 10.16 -22.27 1.77
C GLY A 309 9.78 -21.28 2.84
N ILE A 310 10.81 -20.61 3.36
CA ILE A 310 10.70 -19.55 4.35
C ILE A 310 10.84 -18.21 3.63
N GLU A 311 9.93 -17.29 3.94
CA GLU A 311 9.99 -15.91 3.50
C GLU A 311 10.30 -15.00 4.69
N ALA A 312 11.24 -14.08 4.53
CA ALA A 312 11.51 -13.01 5.47
C ALA A 312 11.58 -11.69 4.73
N GLY A 313 10.85 -10.67 5.18
CA GLY A 313 10.83 -9.35 4.54
C GLY A 313 11.00 -8.23 5.55
N VAL A 314 11.64 -7.16 5.11
CA VAL A 314 11.74 -5.88 5.83
C VAL A 314 11.35 -4.75 4.90
N HIS A 315 10.75 -3.69 5.43
CA HIS A 315 10.40 -2.53 4.64
C HIS A 315 10.47 -1.24 5.45
N ILE A 316 10.61 -0.16 4.72
CA ILE A 316 10.49 1.21 5.20
C ILE A 316 9.55 1.99 4.28
N ALA A 317 8.66 2.77 4.85
CA ALA A 317 7.79 3.68 4.14
C ALA A 317 7.88 5.07 4.77
N TRP A 318 7.89 6.09 3.94
CA TRP A 318 7.72 7.47 4.36
C TRP A 318 6.48 8.04 3.71
N SER A 319 5.59 8.61 4.51
CA SER A 319 4.29 9.08 4.03
C SER A 319 3.99 10.49 4.52
N THR A 320 3.34 11.28 3.68
CA THR A 320 2.81 12.60 4.02
C THR A 320 1.35 12.52 4.45
N GLN A 321 0.84 13.59 5.07
CA GLN A 321 -0.59 13.74 5.31
C GLN A 321 -1.20 14.54 4.17
N GLY A 322 -2.25 13.99 3.55
CA GLY A 322 -3.05 14.68 2.56
C GLY A 322 -4.00 15.72 3.17
N ALA A 323 -4.79 16.36 2.32
CA ALA A 323 -5.81 17.33 2.71
C ALA A 323 -6.83 16.71 3.67
N GLN A 324 -7.04 17.32 4.83
CA GLN A 324 -8.00 16.78 5.80
C GLN A 324 -9.44 17.11 5.39
N GLU A 325 -10.41 16.36 5.92
CA GLU A 325 -11.84 16.62 5.72
C GLU A 325 -12.25 18.04 6.18
N GLU A 326 -11.47 18.63 7.10
CA GLU A 326 -11.65 20.00 7.58
C GLU A 326 -11.19 21.02 6.55
N ASP A 327 -10.02 20.81 5.93
CA ASP A 327 -9.52 21.61 4.80
C ASP A 327 -10.46 21.50 3.58
N ARG A 328 -11.04 20.31 3.35
CA ARG A 328 -12.05 20.08 2.30
C ARG A 328 -13.33 20.89 2.50
N LYS A 329 -13.76 21.12 3.75
CA LYS A 329 -14.94 21.96 4.03
C LYS A 329 -14.67 23.43 3.80
N VAL A 330 -13.42 23.87 3.98
CA VAL A 330 -12.98 25.24 3.69
C VAL A 330 -12.88 25.47 2.18
N GLY A 331 -12.47 24.45 1.41
CA GLY A 331 -12.26 24.54 -0.04
C GLY A 331 -13.50 24.31 -0.93
N ARG A 332 -14.63 23.86 -0.41
CA ARG A 332 -15.88 23.79 -1.21
C ARG A 332 -16.39 25.21 -1.44
N PHE A 333 -16.49 25.60 -2.71
CA PHE A 333 -17.15 26.85 -3.11
C PHE A 333 -18.57 26.84 -2.56
N LYS A 334 -18.84 27.68 -1.57
CA LYS A 334 -20.19 27.97 -1.08
C LYS A 334 -20.58 29.31 -1.64
N GLU A 335 -21.68 29.34 -2.38
CA GLU A 335 -22.34 30.60 -2.70
C GLU A 335 -22.95 31.14 -1.42
N TYR A 336 -22.47 32.32 -1.00
CA TYR A 336 -22.97 32.98 0.18
C TYR A 336 -24.05 33.97 -0.24
N LEU A 337 -25.24 33.80 0.32
CA LEU A 337 -26.38 34.66 0.06
C LEU A 337 -26.31 35.95 0.89
N VAL A 338 -25.66 35.88 2.06
CA VAL A 338 -25.57 36.99 3.01
C VAL A 338 -24.12 37.18 3.43
N GLU A 339 -23.64 38.42 3.43
CA GLU A 339 -22.34 38.80 3.98
C GLU A 339 -22.51 39.88 5.04
N GLY A 340 -21.93 39.66 6.22
CA GLY A 340 -22.03 40.55 7.37
C GLY A 340 -20.74 40.63 8.17
N THR A 341 -20.74 41.48 9.18
CA THR A 341 -19.61 41.71 10.09
C THR A 341 -19.99 41.38 11.52
N VAL A 342 -19.07 40.73 12.25
CA VAL A 342 -19.21 40.48 13.68
C VAL A 342 -19.12 41.81 14.44
N LEU A 343 -20.23 42.21 15.07
CA LEU A 343 -20.34 43.43 15.87
C LEU A 343 -19.89 43.22 17.32
N LYS A 344 -20.30 42.10 17.92
CA LYS A 344 -20.08 41.82 19.35
C LYS A 344 -20.01 40.33 19.62
N LEU A 345 -19.23 39.96 20.64
CA LEU A 345 -19.16 38.60 21.15
C LEU A 345 -19.73 38.51 22.56
N SER A 346 -20.36 37.37 22.85
CA SER A 346 -20.74 37.02 24.22
C SER A 346 -19.49 36.80 25.09
N PRO A 347 -19.55 37.07 26.42
CA PRO A 347 -18.43 36.85 27.33
C PRO A 347 -17.91 35.40 27.33
N ARG A 348 -18.79 34.43 27.06
CA ARG A 348 -18.45 33.00 26.98
C ARG A 348 -18.04 32.54 25.58
N GLY A 349 -18.03 33.44 24.58
CA GLY A 349 -17.60 33.16 23.21
C GLY A 349 -18.44 32.12 22.46
N LYS A 350 -19.67 31.84 22.91
CA LYS A 350 -20.61 30.87 22.28
C LYS A 350 -21.58 31.53 21.31
N PHE A 351 -21.85 32.82 21.50
CA PHE A 351 -22.71 33.63 20.66
C PHE A 351 -21.96 34.84 20.13
N ILE A 352 -22.29 35.22 18.91
CA ILE A 352 -21.82 36.43 18.23
C ILE A 352 -23.02 37.19 17.68
N LYS A 353 -22.95 38.52 17.68
CA LYS A 353 -23.93 39.39 17.03
C LYS A 353 -23.35 39.89 15.71
N ILE A 354 -24.12 39.80 14.63
CA ILE A 354 -23.77 40.29 13.29
C ILE A 354 -24.69 41.46 12.89
N ASP A 355 -24.26 42.24 11.90
CA ASP A 355 -24.97 43.40 11.33
C ASP A 355 -25.93 43.05 10.19
N GLN A 356 -26.37 41.79 10.13
CA GLN A 356 -27.32 41.29 9.12
C GLN A 356 -28.52 40.69 9.84
N GLY A 357 -29.72 41.02 9.40
CA GLY A 357 -30.99 40.59 10.00
C GLY A 357 -32.03 40.23 8.96
N LEU A 358 -33.31 40.32 9.34
CA LEU A 358 -34.44 40.04 8.44
C LEU A 358 -34.43 40.89 7.17
N SER A 359 -33.91 42.13 7.24
CA SER A 359 -33.81 43.03 6.08
C SER A 359 -32.88 42.51 4.98
N ASN A 360 -31.99 41.57 5.32
CA ASN A 360 -31.03 40.94 4.41
C ASN A 360 -31.24 39.43 4.33
N ASP A 361 -32.51 38.99 4.39
CA ASP A 361 -32.95 37.60 4.25
C ASP A 361 -32.35 36.61 5.26
N VAL A 362 -31.89 37.08 6.43
CA VAL A 362 -31.44 36.19 7.50
C VAL A 362 -32.65 35.56 8.18
N THR A 363 -32.78 34.24 8.11
CA THR A 363 -33.83 33.49 8.82
C THR A 363 -33.24 32.68 9.99
N LYS A 364 -34.06 32.40 11.01
CA LYS A 364 -33.63 31.51 12.10
C LYS A 364 -33.28 30.13 11.53
N GLY A 365 -32.12 29.60 11.92
CA GLY A 365 -31.60 28.33 11.42
C GLY A 365 -30.64 28.45 10.23
N LEU A 366 -30.56 29.62 9.57
CA LEU A 366 -29.57 29.88 8.51
C LEU A 366 -28.15 29.67 9.04
N ARG A 367 -27.29 29.03 8.25
CA ARG A 367 -25.93 28.68 8.66
C ARG A 367 -24.99 29.81 8.31
N PHE A 368 -24.05 30.08 9.21
CA PHE A 368 -23.04 31.11 9.03
C PHE A 368 -21.64 30.56 9.22
N ASP A 369 -20.77 30.90 8.28
CA ASP A 369 -19.33 30.66 8.35
C ASP A 369 -18.62 31.98 8.70
N ILE A 370 -17.71 31.94 9.67
CA ILE A 370 -17.05 33.13 10.25
C ILE A 370 -15.59 33.16 9.81
N TYR A 371 -15.22 34.20 9.09
CA TYR A 371 -13.91 34.39 8.49
C TYR A 371 -13.10 35.48 9.18
N LYS A 372 -11.78 35.28 9.23
CA LYS A 372 -10.80 36.34 9.46
C LYS A 372 -10.21 36.74 8.12
N THR A 373 -10.47 37.96 7.72
CA THR A 373 -9.87 38.61 6.55
C THR A 373 -8.46 39.07 6.91
N ASP A 374 -7.45 38.65 6.15
CA ASP A 374 -6.09 39.18 6.24
C ASP A 374 -5.91 40.40 5.32
N PHE A 375 -4.96 41.27 5.64
CA PHE A 375 -4.67 42.50 4.90
C PHE A 375 -4.27 42.24 3.44
N PHE A 376 -3.83 41.03 3.12
CA PHE A 376 -3.49 40.57 1.77
C PHE A 376 -4.63 39.82 1.04
N GLY A 377 -5.88 39.90 1.53
CA GLY A 377 -7.05 39.33 0.86
C GLY A 377 -7.28 37.83 1.09
N GLY A 378 -6.52 37.19 1.99
CA GLY A 378 -6.78 35.82 2.43
C GLY A 378 -7.96 35.75 3.40
N ASN A 379 -8.91 34.82 3.17
CA ASN A 379 -10.02 34.54 4.07
C ASN A 379 -9.78 33.23 4.83
N VAL A 380 -9.57 33.30 6.15
CA VAL A 380 -9.39 32.10 7.00
C VAL A 380 -10.69 31.77 7.71
N LEU A 381 -11.25 30.58 7.49
CA LEU A 381 -12.47 30.12 8.18
C LEU A 381 -12.16 29.78 9.64
N VAL A 382 -12.74 30.53 10.57
CA VAL A 382 -12.47 30.41 12.02
C VAL A 382 -13.52 29.56 12.73
N ALA A 383 -14.79 29.73 12.38
CA ALA A 383 -15.90 29.04 13.04
C ALA A 383 -17.13 28.91 12.14
N ALA A 384 -18.05 28.03 12.52
CA ALA A 384 -19.39 27.94 11.94
C ALA A 384 -20.47 27.99 13.02
N GLY A 385 -21.60 28.57 12.68
CA GLY A 385 -22.74 28.74 13.58
C GLY A 385 -24.08 28.74 12.86
N ILE A 386 -25.14 28.89 13.65
CA ILE A 386 -26.53 28.98 13.18
C ILE A 386 -27.18 30.25 13.72
N ALA A 387 -28.01 30.90 12.91
CA ALA A 387 -28.84 32.02 13.36
C ALA A 387 -29.83 31.54 14.42
N TYR A 388 -29.63 31.99 15.66
CA TYR A 388 -30.44 31.62 16.81
C TYR A 388 -31.57 32.62 17.05
N GLU A 389 -31.25 33.90 16.90
CA GLU A 389 -32.18 35.01 17.05
C GLU A 389 -31.92 36.01 15.94
N VAL A 390 -32.97 36.60 15.39
CA VAL A 390 -32.90 37.52 14.27
C VAL A 390 -33.80 38.71 14.59
N GLY A 391 -33.25 39.92 14.54
CA GLY A 391 -33.97 41.19 14.54
C GLY A 391 -34.01 41.80 13.14
N SER A 392 -34.46 43.06 13.01
CA SER A 392 -34.56 43.74 11.71
C SER A 392 -33.22 43.79 10.99
N ASP A 393 -32.18 44.36 11.63
CA ASP A 393 -30.87 44.61 11.00
C ASP A 393 -29.72 43.93 11.74
N TRP A 394 -30.04 42.92 12.56
CA TRP A 394 -29.02 42.17 13.30
C TRP A 394 -29.48 40.74 13.54
N ALA A 395 -28.51 39.84 13.72
CA ALA A 395 -28.76 38.46 14.14
C ALA A 395 -27.76 38.03 15.19
N ILE A 396 -28.19 37.14 16.08
CA ILE A 396 -27.34 36.41 17.03
C ILE A 396 -27.09 35.02 16.46
N ILE A 397 -25.83 34.74 16.17
CA ILE A 397 -25.37 33.45 15.70
C ILE A 397 -24.83 32.66 16.89
N ARG A 398 -25.37 31.46 17.09
CA ARG A 398 -24.82 30.47 18.03
C ARG A 398 -23.73 29.70 17.31
N LEU A 399 -22.50 29.78 17.81
CA LEU A 399 -21.38 29.01 17.29
C LEU A 399 -21.56 27.53 17.62
N VAL A 400 -21.49 26.68 16.60
CA VAL A 400 -21.67 25.23 16.71
C VAL A 400 -20.33 24.52 16.59
N LYS A 401 -19.42 25.03 15.73
CA LYS A 401 -18.09 24.46 15.52
C LYS A 401 -17.05 25.57 15.43
N ARG A 402 -15.86 25.33 15.97
CA ARG A 402 -14.66 26.15 15.72
C ARG A 402 -13.64 25.30 14.96
N TYR A 403 -13.06 25.87 13.91
CA TYR A 403 -12.06 25.21 13.07
C TYR A 403 -10.66 25.62 13.51
N GLU A 404 -10.47 26.91 13.83
CA GLU A 404 -9.19 27.46 14.26
C GLU A 404 -9.19 27.88 15.72
N LYS A 405 -8.02 27.83 16.36
CA LYS A 405 -7.80 28.36 17.73
C LYS A 405 -7.66 29.88 17.76
N ILE A 406 -8.12 30.57 16.72
CA ILE A 406 -8.11 32.03 16.64
C ILE A 406 -9.31 32.56 17.43
N GLN A 407 -9.04 33.53 18.32
CA GLN A 407 -10.12 34.21 19.03
C GLN A 407 -10.89 35.11 18.05
N ILE A 408 -12.19 34.85 17.91
CA ILE A 408 -13.08 35.69 17.10
C ILE A 408 -13.15 37.07 17.72
N LYS A 409 -12.97 38.11 16.90
CA LYS A 409 -13.02 39.53 17.31
C LYS A 409 -14.07 40.28 16.51
N LYS A 410 -14.39 41.49 16.96
CA LYS A 410 -15.18 42.44 16.16
C LYS A 410 -14.46 42.70 14.83
N GLY A 411 -15.22 42.79 13.74
CA GLY A 411 -14.68 43.00 12.40
C GLY A 411 -14.38 41.72 11.61
N PHE A 412 -14.62 40.54 12.18
CA PHE A 412 -14.58 39.29 11.42
C PHE A 412 -15.79 39.23 10.49
N THR A 413 -15.63 38.67 9.30
CA THR A 413 -16.71 38.52 8.33
C THR A 413 -17.55 37.30 8.68
N ALA A 414 -18.87 37.40 8.56
CA ALA A 414 -19.82 36.31 8.74
C ALA A 414 -20.58 36.12 7.42
N ARG A 415 -20.59 34.91 6.87
CA ARG A 415 -21.24 34.63 5.58
C ARG A 415 -22.29 33.55 5.70
N GLY A 416 -23.51 33.84 5.25
CA GLY A 416 -24.71 33.01 5.39
C GLY A 416 -25.01 32.16 4.16
N TYR A 417 -25.46 30.92 4.38
CA TYR A 417 -25.90 29.96 3.35
C TYR A 417 -26.96 28.98 3.89
#